data_AF-A0A7K1T8L5-F1
#
_entry.id   AF-A0A7K1T8L5-F1
#
_cell.length_a   1.000
_cell.length_b   1.000
_cell.length_c   1.000
_cell.angle_alpha   90.00
_cell.angle_beta   90.00
_cell.angle_gamma   90.00
#
_symmetry.space_group_name_H-M   'P 1'
#
loop_
_entity.id
_entity.type
_entity.pdbx_description
1 polymer ?
#
loop_
_entity_poly.entity_id
_entity_poly.type
_entity_poly.pdbx_seq_one_letter_code
_entity_poly.pdbx_strand_id
1 'polypeptide(L)'
;MNRRVFLAALLAAVVALLPVWYLHLIWHRVLAFVPIHYNAGGVPNHFVGKEWLWNIAWFPSIAFAVLTFFPQVQVGQSIFWSSSRQRWTRLVVVAALALAIAALIRSSANASQDHQFLPHRLRAPTQATGR
;
A
#
# COMPACT_ATOMS: atom_id res chain seq x y z
N MET A 1 2.41 -1.82 31.74
CA MET A 1 2.89 -1.07 30.55
C MET A 1 2.62 0.41 30.74
N ASN A 2 3.60 1.30 30.55
CA ASN A 2 3.41 2.74 30.80
C ASN A 2 2.37 3.33 29.82
N ARG A 3 1.48 4.22 30.30
CA ARG A 3 0.41 4.86 29.50
C ARG A 3 0.92 5.44 28.16
N ARG A 4 2.09 6.07 28.17
CA ARG A 4 2.74 6.62 26.96
C ARG A 4 3.17 5.54 25.95
N VAL A 5 3.54 4.35 26.41
CA VAL A 5 3.90 3.21 25.54
C VAL A 5 2.65 2.68 24.87
N PHE A 6 1.59 2.49 25.65
CA PHE A 6 0.31 2.02 25.15
C PHE A 6 -0.27 2.98 24.11
N LEU A 7 -0.28 4.29 24.38
CA LEU A 7 -0.77 5.28 23.42
C LEU A 7 0.04 5.30 22.11
N ALA A 8 1.37 5.19 22.18
CA ALA A 8 2.20 5.15 20.98
C ALA A 8 1.99 3.88 20.15
N ALA A 9 1.81 2.73 20.81
CA ALA A 9 1.50 1.47 20.13
C ALA A 9 0.10 1.52 19.50
N LEU A 10 -0.89 2.08 20.21
CA LEU A 10 -2.24 2.27 19.69
C LEU A 10 -2.24 3.20 18.47
N LEU A 11 -1.53 4.33 18.55
CA LEU A 11 -1.39 5.26 17.42
C LEU A 11 -0.75 4.59 16.21
N ALA A 12 0.34 3.84 16.42
CA ALA A 12 1.00 3.10 15.34
C ALA A 12 0.09 2.05 14.71
N ALA A 13 -0.72 1.34 15.51
CA ALA A 13 -1.71 0.38 15.01
C ALA A 13 -2.79 1.06 14.16
N VAL A 14 -3.32 2.21 14.62
CA VAL A 14 -4.30 2.99 13.83
C VAL A 14 -3.68 3.44 12.49
N VAL A 15 -2.46 3.97 12.52
CA VAL A 15 -1.75 4.39 11.30
C VAL A 15 -1.51 3.21 10.36
N ALA A 16 -1.17 2.04 10.89
CA ALA A 16 -0.92 0.85 10.09
C ALA A 16 -2.17 0.31 9.37
N LEU A 17 -3.36 0.60 9.90
CA LEU A 17 -4.65 0.22 9.33
C LEU A 17 -5.22 1.24 8.35
N LEU A 18 -4.70 2.48 8.35
CA LEU A 18 -5.20 3.56 7.48
C LEU A 18 -5.22 3.17 5.98
N PRO A 19 -4.21 2.50 5.41
CA PRO A 19 -4.23 2.16 3.98
C PRO A 19 -5.30 1.14 3.62
N VAL A 20 -5.57 0.18 4.51
CA VAL A 20 -6.65 -0.81 4.33
C VAL A 20 -8.01 -0.11 4.37
N TRP A 21 -8.22 0.76 5.36
CA TRP A 21 -9.44 1.56 5.45
C TRP A 21 -9.58 2.46 4.21
N TYR A 22 -8.52 3.16 3.82
CA TYR A 22 -8.53 4.03 2.65
C TYR A 22 -8.89 3.26 1.37
N LEU A 23 -8.30 2.09 1.14
CA LEU A 23 -8.62 1.22 0.00
C LEU A 23 -10.09 0.82 0.01
N HIS A 24 -10.63 0.46 1.17
CA HIS A 24 -12.03 0.09 1.32
C HIS A 24 -12.97 1.24 0.88
N LEU A 25 -12.68 2.48 1.28
CA LEU A 25 -13.49 3.65 0.93
C LEU A 25 -13.48 3.97 -0.57
N ILE A 26 -12.36 3.71 -1.25
CA ILE A 26 -12.22 4.05 -2.67
C ILE A 26 -12.30 2.85 -3.61
N TRP A 27 -12.62 1.66 -3.10
CA TRP A 27 -12.55 0.39 -3.85
C TRP A 27 -13.30 0.40 -5.19
N HIS A 28 -14.45 1.08 -5.23
CA HIS A 28 -15.27 1.22 -6.43
C HIS A 28 -14.67 2.16 -7.50
N ARG A 29 -13.70 2.98 -7.11
CA ARG A 29 -13.00 3.95 -7.98
C ARG A 29 -11.65 3.44 -8.49
N VAL A 30 -11.21 2.27 -8.04
CA VAL A 30 -9.94 1.69 -8.49
C VAL A 30 -10.16 0.97 -9.83
N LEU A 31 -9.22 1.17 -10.77
CA LEU A 31 -9.15 0.43 -12.04
C LEU A 31 -9.25 -1.08 -11.82
N ALA A 32 -9.84 -1.83 -12.75
CA ALA A 32 -9.84 -3.29 -12.66
C ALA A 32 -8.41 -3.88 -12.68
N PHE A 33 -7.48 -3.19 -13.35
CA PHE A 33 -6.10 -3.58 -13.50
C PHE A 33 -5.15 -2.47 -13.06
N VAL A 34 -4.13 -2.82 -12.28
CA VAL A 34 -3.13 -1.91 -11.74
C VAL A 34 -1.77 -2.24 -12.33
N PRO A 35 -1.01 -1.26 -12.83
CA PRO A 35 0.33 -1.50 -13.33
C PRO A 35 1.30 -1.82 -12.18
N ILE A 36 2.07 -2.90 -12.31
CA ILE A 36 3.08 -3.32 -11.33
C ILE A 36 4.50 -3.11 -11.82
N HIS A 37 4.68 -2.89 -13.12
CA HIS A 37 5.98 -2.69 -13.73
C HIS A 37 5.89 -1.69 -14.88
N TYR A 38 6.91 -0.83 -14.96
CA TYR A 38 7.10 0.15 -16.03
C TYR A 38 8.39 -0.20 -16.77
N ASN A 39 8.37 -0.13 -18.10
CA ASN A 39 9.57 -0.34 -18.90
C ASN A 39 10.54 0.87 -18.81
N ALA A 40 11.70 0.78 -19.46
CA ALA A 40 12.68 1.86 -19.48
C ALA A 40 12.15 3.19 -20.08
N GLY A 41 11.06 3.14 -20.85
CA GLY A 41 10.37 4.31 -21.38
C GLY A 41 9.27 4.86 -20.46
N GLY A 42 9.11 4.33 -19.24
CA GLY A 42 8.05 4.76 -18.31
C GLY A 42 6.65 4.32 -18.72
N VAL A 43 6.51 3.37 -19.65
CA VAL A 43 5.22 2.83 -20.09
C VAL A 43 4.89 1.58 -19.27
N PRO A 44 3.66 1.46 -18.72
CA PRO A 44 3.28 0.26 -18.00
C PRO A 44 3.21 -0.94 -18.94
N ASN A 45 3.87 -2.04 -18.57
CA ASN A 45 3.94 -3.26 -19.39
C ASN A 45 3.49 -4.54 -18.67
N HIS A 46 3.29 -4.50 -17.34
CA HIS A 46 2.69 -5.59 -16.58
C HIS A 46 1.58 -5.05 -15.69
N PHE A 47 0.44 -5.75 -15.70
CA PHE A 47 -0.75 -5.38 -14.95
C PHE A 47 -1.21 -6.56 -14.10
N VAL A 48 -1.80 -6.26 -12.95
CA VAL A 48 -2.44 -7.23 -12.06
C VAL A 48 -3.86 -6.79 -11.75
N GLY A 49 -4.72 -7.73 -11.34
CA GLY A 49 -6.05 -7.40 -10.84
C GLY A 49 -5.97 -6.49 -9.61
N LYS A 50 -6.95 -5.60 -9.46
CA LYS A 50 -7.03 -4.66 -8.32
C LYS A 50 -7.09 -5.35 -6.96
N GLU A 51 -7.45 -6.62 -6.93
CA GLU A 51 -7.39 -7.49 -5.76
C GLU A 51 -5.99 -7.48 -5.14
N TRP A 52 -4.94 -7.31 -5.96
CA TRP A 52 -3.57 -7.21 -5.49
C TRP A 52 -3.33 -6.00 -4.57
N LEU A 53 -4.11 -4.91 -4.70
CA LEU A 53 -4.01 -3.77 -3.78
C LEU A 53 -4.35 -4.12 -2.35
N TRP A 54 -5.20 -5.13 -2.10
CA TRP A 54 -5.47 -5.60 -0.74
C TRP A 54 -4.19 -6.13 -0.09
N ASN A 55 -3.38 -6.88 -0.83
CA ASN A 55 -2.12 -7.43 -0.32
C ASN A 55 -1.13 -6.32 0.08
N ILE A 56 -1.04 -5.27 -0.72
CA ILE A 56 -0.16 -4.12 -0.42
C ILE A 56 -0.73 -3.30 0.74
N ALA A 57 -2.05 -3.09 0.79
CA ALA A 57 -2.68 -2.28 1.84
C ALA A 57 -2.41 -2.82 3.25
N TRP A 58 -2.27 -4.15 3.39
CA TRP A 58 -1.91 -4.79 4.65
C TRP A 58 -0.44 -4.66 5.05
N PHE A 59 0.45 -4.29 4.13
CA PHE A 59 1.89 -4.28 4.37
C PHE A 59 2.33 -3.43 5.59
N PRO A 60 1.73 -2.26 5.88
CA PRO A 60 2.07 -1.46 7.06
C PRO A 60 1.62 -2.12 8.35
N SER A 61 0.50 -2.85 8.34
CA SER A 61 0.04 -3.66 9.47
C SER A 61 0.96 -4.84 9.73
N ILE A 62 1.41 -5.52 8.67
CA ILE A 62 2.40 -6.60 8.76
C ILE A 62 3.72 -6.04 9.29
N ALA A 63 4.21 -4.93 8.75
CA ALA A 63 5.43 -4.27 9.21
C ALA A 63 5.33 -3.85 10.68
N PHE A 64 4.20 -3.29 11.11
CA PHE A 64 3.94 -2.97 12.51
C PHE A 64 3.98 -4.22 13.40
N ALA A 65 3.33 -5.31 12.98
CA ALA A 65 3.34 -6.57 13.71
C ALA A 65 4.76 -7.15 13.82
N VAL A 66 5.51 -7.21 12.72
CA VAL A 66 6.92 -7.65 12.71
C VAL A 66 7.75 -6.76 13.64
N LEU A 67 7.70 -5.44 13.48
CA LEU A 67 8.48 -4.53 14.33
C LEU A 67 8.07 -4.59 15.81
N THR A 68 6.86 -5.05 16.12
CA THR A 68 6.34 -5.14 17.49
C THR A 68 6.66 -6.48 18.14
N PHE A 69 6.47 -7.59 17.43
CA PHE A 69 6.51 -8.95 17.97
C PHE A 69 7.77 -9.72 17.60
N PHE A 70 8.46 -9.38 16.50
CA PHE A 70 9.73 -10.04 16.21
C PHE A 70 10.77 -9.59 17.23
N PRO A 71 11.45 -10.54 17.90
CA PRO A 71 12.47 -10.19 18.88
C PRO A 71 13.56 -9.41 18.16
N GLN A 72 13.76 -8.16 18.57
CA GLN A 72 14.90 -7.40 18.11
C GLN A 72 16.14 -8.10 18.63
N VAL A 73 17.16 -8.27 17.78
CA VAL A 73 18.47 -8.83 18.15
C VAL A 73 19.16 -7.82 19.09
N GLN A 74 18.71 -7.78 20.33
CA GLN A 74 19.36 -7.13 21.45
C GLN A 74 19.71 -8.23 22.43
N VAL A 75 21.00 -8.59 22.44
CA VAL A 75 21.56 -9.55 23.37
C VAL A 75 21.36 -9.01 24.79
N GLY A 76 20.42 -9.59 25.55
CA GLY A 76 20.39 -9.49 27.01
C GLY A 76 19.39 -8.54 27.69
N GLN A 77 18.46 -7.84 27.02
CA GLN A 77 17.42 -7.05 27.73
C GLN A 77 16.02 -7.16 27.11
N SER A 78 14.99 -7.12 27.95
CA SER A 78 13.59 -7.35 27.57
C SER A 78 13.12 -6.41 26.45
N ILE A 79 12.50 -7.01 25.44
CA ILE A 79 12.63 -6.65 24.02
C ILE A 79 11.51 -5.71 23.52
N PHE A 80 10.57 -5.35 24.39
CA PHE A 80 9.39 -4.57 24.02
C PHE A 80 9.56 -3.09 24.36
N TRP A 81 9.77 -2.26 23.32
CA TRP A 81 9.67 -0.80 23.40
C TRP A 81 10.59 -0.15 24.46
N SER A 82 11.77 -0.74 24.69
CA SER A 82 12.70 -0.39 25.77
C SER A 82 13.26 1.03 25.64
N SER A 83 13.53 1.49 24.41
CA SER A 83 14.02 2.84 24.15
C SER A 83 12.96 3.74 23.50
N SER A 84 12.85 4.98 23.99
CA SER A 84 12.04 6.05 23.39
C SER A 84 12.39 6.25 21.91
N ARG A 85 13.69 6.20 21.56
CA ARG A 85 14.17 6.38 20.19
C ARG A 85 13.68 5.28 19.26
N GLN A 86 13.80 4.01 19.67
CA GLN A 86 13.32 2.86 18.89
C GLN A 86 11.81 2.94 18.64
N ARG A 87 11.05 3.39 19.64
CA ARG A 87 9.61 3.60 19.53
C ARG A 87 9.23 4.64 18.48
N TRP A 88 9.90 5.79 18.48
CA TRP A 88 9.68 6.80 17.46
C TRP A 88 10.12 6.32 16.08
N THR A 89 11.25 5.61 15.97
CA THR A 89 11.67 5.00 14.70
C THR A 89 10.64 4.04 14.14
N ARG A 90 10.08 3.13 14.96
CA ARG A 90 9.03 2.20 14.51
C ARG A 90 7.80 2.96 14.00
N LEU A 91 7.37 3.99 14.72
CA LEU A 91 6.23 4.81 14.32
C LEU A 91 6.48 5.55 13.00
N VAL A 92 7.67 6.15 12.83
CA VAL A 92 8.06 6.84 11.60
C VAL A 92 8.08 5.88 10.41
N VAL A 93 8.64 4.68 10.58
CA VAL A 93 8.68 3.66 9.52
C VAL A 93 7.27 3.24 9.11
N VAL A 94 6.41 2.91 10.09
CA VAL A 94 5.02 2.51 9.82
C VAL A 94 4.23 3.64 9.16
N ALA A 95 4.41 4.89 9.61
CA ALA A 95 3.76 6.05 9.04
C ALA A 95 4.22 6.34 7.60
N ALA A 96 5.53 6.31 7.35
CA ALA A 96 6.09 6.50 6.02
C ALA A 96 5.57 5.43 5.03
N LEU A 97 5.53 4.17 5.47
CA LEU A 97 5.04 3.07 4.67
C LEU A 97 3.53 3.18 4.41
N ALA A 98 2.74 3.55 5.42
CA ALA A 98 1.30 3.79 5.26
C ALA A 98 1.02 4.93 4.27
N LEU A 99 1.76 6.03 4.35
CA LEU A 99 1.65 7.16 3.42
C LEU A 99 2.02 6.76 1.99
N ALA A 100 3.13 6.04 1.80
CA ALA A 100 3.57 5.58 0.48
C ALA A 100 2.51 4.69 -0.19
N ILE A 101 1.90 3.78 0.57
CA ILE A 101 0.87 2.89 0.05
C ILE A 101 -0.44 3.63 -0.21
N ALA A 102 -0.85 4.55 0.66
CA ALA A 102 -2.01 5.39 0.42
C ALA A 102 -1.84 6.25 -0.85
N ALA A 103 -0.64 6.80 -1.08
CA ALA A 103 -0.32 7.55 -2.29
C ALA A 103 -0.38 6.67 -3.56
N LEU A 104 0.12 5.43 -3.48
CA LEU A 104 0.02 4.45 -4.57
C LEU A 104 -1.43 4.08 -4.89
N ILE A 105 -2.23 3.81 -3.85
CA ILE A 105 -3.66 3.52 -4.01
C ILE A 105 -4.36 4.72 -4.67
N ARG A 106 -4.04 5.95 -4.24
CA ARG A 106 -4.60 7.17 -4.82
C ARG A 106 -4.23 7.36 -6.29
N SER A 107 -2.97 7.13 -6.67
CA SER A 107 -2.54 7.26 -8.07
C SER A 107 -3.25 6.25 -8.97
N SER A 108 -3.47 5.02 -8.48
CA SER A 108 -4.22 3.98 -9.21
C SER A 108 -5.69 4.35 -9.42
N ALA A 109 -6.31 5.04 -8.46
CA ALA A 109 -7.69 5.52 -8.58
C ALA A 109 -7.80 6.71 -9.54
N ASN A 110 -6.83 7.64 -9.53
CA ASN A 110 -6.84 8.79 -10.45
C ASN A 110 -6.65 8.35 -11.91
N ALA A 111 -5.78 7.38 -12.18
CA ALA A 111 -5.60 6.82 -13.52
C ALA A 111 -6.90 6.25 -14.11
N SER A 112 -7.86 5.84 -13.27
CA SER A 112 -9.18 5.38 -13.73
C SER A 112 -10.02 6.48 -14.38
N GLN A 113 -9.88 7.71 -13.91
CA GLN A 113 -10.65 8.86 -14.38
C GLN A 113 -10.11 9.34 -15.73
N ASP A 114 -8.79 9.30 -15.90
CA ASP A 114 -8.13 9.70 -17.15
C ASP A 114 -8.38 8.69 -18.29
N HIS A 115 -8.52 7.39 -17.97
CA HIS A 115 -8.77 6.34 -18.97
C HIS A 115 -10.24 6.19 -19.40
N GLN A 116 -11.21 6.84 -18.74
CA GLN A 116 -12.56 7.01 -19.31
C GLN A 116 -12.56 7.87 -20.59
N PHE A 117 -11.45 8.53 -20.92
CA PHE A 117 -11.24 9.29 -22.15
C PHE A 117 -10.45 8.56 -23.24
N LEU A 118 -10.07 7.28 -23.07
CA LEU A 118 -9.50 6.54 -24.19
C LEU A 118 -10.62 6.20 -25.19
N PRO A 119 -10.61 6.80 -26.40
CA PRO A 119 -11.69 6.64 -27.35
C PRO A 119 -11.84 5.18 -27.77
N HIS A 120 -13.07 4.81 -28.14
CA HIS A 120 -13.51 3.53 -28.70
C HIS A 120 -12.66 2.90 -29.83
N ARG A 121 -11.51 3.47 -30.22
CA ARG A 121 -10.62 3.03 -31.31
C ARG A 121 -9.86 1.73 -31.07
N LEU A 122 -10.00 1.09 -29.91
CA LEU A 122 -9.51 -0.27 -29.67
C LEU A 122 -10.63 -1.33 -29.74
N ARG A 123 -11.86 -0.97 -30.13
CA ARG A 123 -12.87 -1.96 -30.50
C ARG A 123 -12.63 -2.45 -31.92
N ALA A 124 -12.22 -3.72 -31.96
CA ALA A 124 -12.19 -4.66 -33.07
C ALA A 124 -10.99 -4.56 -34.04
N PRO A 125 -10.24 -5.66 -34.23
CA PRO A 125 -9.46 -5.84 -35.44
C PRO A 125 -10.45 -5.84 -36.61
N THR A 126 -10.18 -4.99 -37.59
CA THR A 126 -10.74 -5.06 -38.92
C THR A 126 -10.68 -6.52 -39.36
N GLN A 127 -11.84 -7.19 -39.42
CA GLN A 127 -11.92 -8.44 -40.16
C GLN A 127 -11.56 -8.07 -41.60
N ALA A 128 -10.33 -8.36 -42.00
CA ALA A 128 -9.91 -8.35 -43.37
C ALA A 128 -10.63 -9.50 -44.07
N THR A 129 -11.88 -9.24 -44.45
CA THR A 129 -12.57 -9.97 -45.50
C THR A 129 -11.85 -9.74 -46.82
N GLY A 130 -11.39 -10.82 -47.45
CA GLY A 130 -11.56 -10.98 -48.89
C GLY A 130 -10.29 -10.95 -49.76
N ARG A 131 -9.98 -12.17 -50.22
CA ARG A 131 -9.36 -12.56 -51.51
C ARG A 131 -7.84 -12.51 -51.63
#